data_AF-A3TH82-F1
#
_entry.id   AF-A3TH82-F1
#
_cell.length_a   1.000
_cell.length_b   1.000
_cell.length_c   1.000
_cell.angle_alpha   90.00
_cell.angle_beta   90.00
_cell.angle_gamma   90.00
#
_symmetry.space_group_name_H-M   'P 1'
#
loop_
_entity.id
_entity.type
_entity.pdbx_description
1 polymer ?
#
loop_
_entity_poly.entity_id
_entity_poly.type
_entity_poly.pdbx_seq_one_letter_code
_entity_poly.pdbx_strand_id
1 'polypeptide(L)'
;MTPERREAKRQADLEAAFRRLTVADAVGLALRDHRRRLGLSQRAYAAVRGRPPAAIAALESSAGSLRLDDVVEALEDTGFALALVKGVDGDGSNVTATVVEAGSWPLTELLARVRDGSRRFPAHHETRAVVIPPRWWWHREFLAGQGPEPQWYAPRPTPERGPSPEEHEDDAA
;
A
#
# COMPACT_ATOMS: atom_id res chain seq x y z
N MET A 1 0.14 44.80 22.70
CA MET A 1 -0.01 43.32 22.78
C MET A 1 1.01 42.82 23.80
N THR A 2 0.57 42.19 24.88
CA THR A 2 1.45 41.73 25.98
C THR A 2 2.28 40.50 25.57
N PRO A 3 3.43 40.23 26.22
CA PRO A 3 4.25 39.04 25.97
C PRO A 3 3.45 37.73 26.07
N GLU A 4 2.59 37.60 27.08
CA GLU A 4 1.72 36.43 27.29
C GLU A 4 0.77 36.20 26.10
N ARG A 5 0.19 37.28 25.55
CA ARG A 5 -0.67 37.19 24.35
C ARG A 5 0.10 36.77 23.10
N ARG A 6 1.40 37.09 23.02
CA ARG A 6 2.27 36.64 21.90
C ARG A 6 2.60 35.16 22.02
N GLU A 7 2.86 34.67 23.23
CA GLU A 7 3.13 33.25 23.47
C GLU A 7 1.91 32.38 23.19
N ALA A 8 0.74 32.77 23.71
CA ALA A 8 -0.52 32.07 23.46
C ALA A 8 -0.84 31.99 21.96
N LYS A 9 -0.59 33.09 21.22
CA LYS A 9 -0.75 33.10 19.77
C LYS A 9 0.23 32.15 19.08
N ARG A 10 1.52 32.15 19.47
CA ARG A 10 2.52 31.23 18.91
C ARG A 10 2.14 29.77 19.13
N GLN A 11 1.67 29.43 20.33
CA GLN A 11 1.23 28.08 20.65
C GLN A 11 0.03 27.66 19.80
N ALA A 12 -0.98 28.53 19.65
CA ALA A 12 -2.12 28.27 18.78
C ALA A 12 -1.71 28.12 17.31
N ASP A 13 -0.78 28.94 16.83
CA ASP A 13 -0.25 28.86 15.46
C ASP A 13 0.52 27.54 15.23
N LEU A 14 1.29 27.06 16.22
CA LEU A 14 1.98 25.77 16.17
C LEU A 14 1.01 24.59 16.12
N GLU A 15 -0.02 24.59 16.97
CA GLU A 15 -1.05 23.55 16.98
C GLU A 15 -1.81 23.51 15.64
N ALA A 16 -2.14 24.68 15.07
CA ALA A 16 -2.76 24.76 13.76
C ALA A 16 -1.84 24.25 12.65
N ALA A 17 -0.54 24.54 12.72
CA ALA A 17 0.45 24.01 11.77
C ALA A 17 0.58 22.49 11.86
N PHE A 18 0.66 21.92 13.08
CA PHE A 18 0.71 20.47 13.28
C PHE A 18 -0.51 19.75 12.74
N ARG A 19 -1.71 20.31 12.91
CA ARG A 19 -2.95 19.74 12.37
C ARG A 19 -3.02 19.73 10.85
N ARG A 20 -2.28 20.64 10.18
CA ARG A 20 -2.23 20.74 8.71
C ARG A 20 -1.08 19.97 8.10
N LEU A 21 -0.14 19.49 8.91
CA LEU A 21 1.07 18.84 8.44
C LEU A 21 0.72 17.53 7.74
N THR A 22 0.98 17.47 6.43
CA THR A 22 0.82 16.26 5.64
C THR A 22 2.11 15.45 5.63
N VAL A 23 2.03 14.19 5.18
CA VAL A 23 3.22 13.35 4.95
C VAL A 23 4.17 14.02 3.95
N ALA A 24 3.63 14.68 2.92
CA ALA A 24 4.45 15.40 1.94
C ALA A 24 5.22 16.57 2.57
N ASP A 25 4.60 17.32 3.48
CA ASP A 25 5.28 18.39 4.21
C ASP A 25 6.38 17.83 5.12
N ALA A 26 6.11 16.70 5.79
CA ALA A 26 7.08 16.03 6.64
C ALA A 26 8.32 15.54 5.85
N VAL A 27 8.14 15.04 4.63
CA VAL A 27 9.25 14.70 3.71
C VAL A 27 10.08 15.95 3.41
N GLY A 28 9.45 17.07 3.07
CA GLY A 28 10.17 18.32 2.81
C GLY A 28 10.96 18.80 4.03
N LEU A 29 10.37 18.69 5.23
CA LEU A 29 11.05 19.00 6.49
C LEU A 29 12.24 18.07 6.76
N ALA A 30 12.10 16.76 6.50
CA ALA A 30 13.17 15.78 6.66
C ALA A 30 14.39 16.11 5.77
N LEU A 31 14.15 16.44 4.49
CA LEU A 31 15.21 16.85 3.56
C LEU A 31 15.88 18.15 3.98
N ARG A 32 15.08 19.14 4.40
CA ARG A 32 15.61 20.42 4.91
C ARG A 32 16.42 20.21 6.18
N ASP A 33 16.00 19.30 7.05
CA ASP A 33 16.74 18.97 8.25
C ASP A 33 18.10 18.35 7.93
N HIS A 34 18.12 17.33 7.06
CA HIS A 34 19.36 16.73 6.60
C HIS A 34 20.30 17.76 5.97
N ARG A 35 19.79 18.59 5.06
CA ARG A 35 20.55 19.68 4.45
C ARG A 35 21.11 20.67 5.48
N ARG A 36 20.33 21.03 6.50
CA ARG A 36 20.79 21.89 7.61
C ARG A 36 21.92 21.25 8.41
N ARG A 37 21.82 19.95 8.73
CA ARG A 37 22.88 19.21 9.43
C ARG A 37 24.20 19.19 8.66
N LEU A 38 24.13 19.17 7.33
CA LEU A 38 25.30 19.26 6.45
C LEU A 38 25.80 20.70 6.22
N GLY A 39 25.07 21.72 6.66
CA GLY A 39 25.42 23.13 6.43
C GLY A 39 25.37 23.56 4.96
N LEU A 40 24.60 22.87 4.11
CA LEU A 40 24.60 23.10 2.66
C LEU A 40 23.50 24.05 2.20
N SER A 41 23.83 24.87 1.19
CA SER A 41 22.82 25.55 0.39
C SER A 41 22.00 24.55 -0.43
N GLN A 42 20.83 24.96 -0.93
CA GLN A 42 19.99 24.07 -1.74
C GLN A 42 20.71 23.60 -3.02
N ARG A 43 21.45 24.49 -3.69
CA ARG A 43 22.22 24.14 -4.89
C ARG A 43 23.36 23.18 -4.59
N ALA A 44 24.07 23.40 -3.48
CA ALA A 44 25.15 22.51 -3.06
C ALA A 44 24.63 21.12 -2.66
N TYR A 45 23.50 21.08 -1.93
CA TYR A 45 22.83 19.83 -1.58
C TYR A 45 22.36 19.06 -2.83
N ALA A 46 21.79 19.76 -3.81
CA ALA A 46 21.41 19.16 -5.08
C ALA A 46 22.61 18.53 -5.81
N ALA A 47 23.75 19.24 -5.87
CA ALA A 47 24.97 18.71 -6.46
C ALA A 47 25.49 17.45 -5.73
N VAL A 48 25.50 17.45 -4.40
CA VAL A 48 25.90 16.29 -3.59
C VAL A 48 24.99 15.09 -3.83
N ARG A 49 23.68 15.33 -4.00
CA ARG A 49 22.69 14.29 -4.29
C ARG A 49 22.61 13.89 -5.77
N GLY A 50 23.44 14.48 -6.64
CA GLY A 50 23.40 14.22 -8.09
C GLY A 50 22.08 14.63 -8.77
N ARG A 51 21.33 15.58 -8.18
CA ARG A 51 20.00 15.98 -8.65
C ARG A 51 19.98 17.44 -9.14
N PRO A 52 19.09 17.79 -10.08
CA PRO A 52 18.86 19.18 -10.44
C PRO A 52 18.35 20.00 -9.24
N PRO A 53 18.77 21.27 -9.06
CA PRO A 53 18.27 22.12 -7.98
C PRO A 53 16.74 22.26 -7.95
N ALA A 54 16.11 22.28 -9.12
CA ALA A 54 14.64 22.33 -9.23
C ALA A 54 13.97 21.06 -8.68
N ALA A 55 14.59 19.89 -8.85
CA ALA A 55 14.08 18.64 -8.29
C ALA A 55 14.15 18.63 -6.76
N ILE A 56 15.26 19.11 -6.18
CA ILE A 56 15.37 19.31 -4.73
C ILE A 56 14.35 20.33 -4.24
N ALA A 57 14.14 21.43 -4.96
CA ALA A 57 13.14 22.43 -4.59
C ALA A 57 11.73 21.82 -4.56
N ALA A 58 11.35 21.04 -5.57
CA ALA A 58 10.08 20.34 -5.63
C ALA A 58 9.93 19.28 -4.51
N LEU A 59 10.98 18.54 -4.21
CA LEU A 59 10.99 17.60 -3.08
C LEU A 59 10.82 18.31 -1.72
N GLU A 60 11.42 19.50 -1.56
CA GLU A 60 11.29 20.29 -0.32
C GLU A 60 9.93 21.00 -0.18
N SER A 61 9.22 21.30 -1.28
CA SER A 61 7.99 22.11 -1.25
C SER A 61 6.70 21.39 -1.65
N SER A 62 6.79 20.32 -2.44
CA SER A 62 5.64 19.64 -3.03
C SER A 62 5.90 18.15 -3.28
N ALA A 63 6.51 17.44 -2.31
CA ALA A 63 6.83 16.02 -2.46
C ALA A 63 5.63 15.14 -2.86
N GLY A 64 4.42 15.52 -2.46
CA GLY A 64 3.19 14.78 -2.78
C GLY A 64 2.79 14.76 -4.25
N SER A 65 3.37 15.62 -5.10
CA SER A 65 3.15 15.59 -6.55
C SER A 65 4.21 14.78 -7.31
N LEU A 66 5.20 14.23 -6.61
CA LEU A 66 6.30 13.46 -7.20
C LEU A 66 5.99 11.97 -7.14
N ARG A 67 6.74 11.19 -7.93
CA ARG A 67 6.63 9.73 -7.86
C ARG A 67 7.13 9.26 -6.50
N LEU A 68 6.49 8.22 -5.96
CA LEU A 68 6.90 7.63 -4.68
C LEU A 68 8.36 7.19 -4.72
N ASP A 69 8.80 6.59 -5.83
CA ASP A 69 10.20 6.16 -6.02
C ASP A 69 11.19 7.33 -5.86
N ASP A 70 10.90 8.49 -6.47
CA ASP A 70 11.74 9.68 -6.37
C ASP A 70 11.83 10.20 -4.93
N VAL A 71 10.73 10.10 -4.19
CA VAL A 71 10.65 10.51 -2.78
C VAL A 71 11.44 9.56 -1.89
N VAL A 72 11.29 8.25 -2.08
CA VAL A 72 12.02 7.23 -1.31
C VAL A 72 13.52 7.36 -1.55
N GLU A 73 13.96 7.49 -2.80
CA GLU A 73 15.37 7.68 -3.15
C GLU A 73 15.92 9.01 -2.60
N ALA A 74 15.10 10.07 -2.56
CA ALA A 74 15.50 11.33 -1.95
C ALA A 74 15.68 11.23 -0.42
N LEU A 75 14.98 10.32 0.25
CA LEU A 75 15.08 10.07 1.69
C LEU A 75 16.25 9.15 2.07
N GLU A 76 16.86 8.45 1.11
CA GLU A 76 18.06 7.64 1.36
C GLU A 76 19.15 8.47 2.05
N ASP A 77 19.84 7.90 3.03
CA ASP A 77 20.88 8.53 3.86
C ASP A 77 20.45 9.74 4.72
N THR A 78 19.17 10.12 4.70
CA THR A 78 18.68 11.24 5.52
C THR A 78 18.37 10.84 6.97
N GLY A 79 18.33 9.54 7.26
CA GLY A 79 17.89 8.97 8.53
C GLY A 79 16.36 8.88 8.67
N PHE A 80 15.62 9.25 7.62
CA PHE A 80 14.16 9.13 7.54
C PHE A 80 13.76 8.12 6.46
N ALA A 81 12.63 7.46 6.65
CA ALA A 81 12.06 6.52 5.68
C ALA A 81 10.53 6.62 5.68
N LEU A 82 9.91 6.23 4.56
CA LEU A 82 8.46 6.03 4.49
C LEU A 82 8.13 4.58 4.79
N ALA A 83 7.12 4.37 5.64
CA ALA A 83 6.63 3.05 6.00
C ALA A 83 5.10 3.03 5.97
N LEU A 84 4.54 1.92 5.46
CA LEU A 84 3.14 1.61 5.68
C LEU A 84 3.01 1.04 7.09
N VAL A 85 2.08 1.57 7.87
CA VAL A 85 1.82 1.12 9.23
C VAL A 85 0.37 0.65 9.36
N LYS A 86 0.16 -0.41 10.12
CA LYS A 86 -1.17 -0.88 10.49
C LYS A 86 -1.54 -0.25 11.83
N GLY A 87 -2.60 0.54 11.85
CA GLY A 87 -3.21 0.99 13.08
C GLY A 87 -3.91 -0.19 13.78
N VAL A 88 -3.85 -0.21 15.10
CA VAL A 88 -4.79 -1.02 15.90
C VAL A 88 -6.04 -0.18 16.07
N ASP A 89 -7.18 -0.66 15.56
CA ASP A 89 -8.47 -0.03 15.80
C ASP A 89 -8.78 -0.14 17.31
N GLY A 90 -8.62 0.98 18.02
CA GLY A 90 -8.87 1.09 19.44
C GLY A 90 -9.15 2.55 19.79
N ASP A 91 -10.24 2.78 20.51
CA ASP A 91 -10.77 4.10 20.85
C ASP A 91 -9.72 4.96 21.59
N GLY A 92 -9.04 5.83 20.83
CA GLY A 92 -8.58 7.13 21.29
C GLY A 92 -7.36 7.22 22.21
N SER A 93 -6.69 6.13 22.60
CA SER A 93 -5.47 6.24 23.43
C SER A 93 -4.41 5.22 23.07
N ASN A 94 -3.27 5.72 22.56
CA ASN A 94 -2.05 4.99 22.23
C ASN A 94 -2.22 3.82 21.24
N VAL A 95 -2.53 4.16 20.00
CA VAL A 95 -2.45 3.23 18.87
C VAL A 95 -1.00 2.79 18.70
N THR A 96 -0.68 1.56 19.08
CA THR A 96 0.63 0.97 18.80
C THR A 96 0.65 0.60 17.32
N ALA A 97 1.04 1.55 16.47
CA ALA A 97 1.15 1.33 15.04
C ALA A 97 2.33 0.40 14.75
N THR A 98 2.09 -0.70 14.03
CA THR A 98 3.15 -1.63 13.63
C THR A 98 3.47 -1.46 12.16
N VAL A 99 4.76 -1.40 11.81
CA VAL A 99 5.19 -1.38 10.40
C VAL A 99 4.73 -2.66 9.70
N VAL A 100 4.15 -2.50 8.52
CA VAL A 100 3.65 -3.60 7.68
C VAL A 100 4.81 -4.12 6.84
N GLU A 101 5.41 -5.21 7.29
CA GLU A 101 6.49 -5.89 6.56
C GLU A 101 5.96 -6.54 5.27
N ALA A 102 6.81 -6.63 4.23
CA ALA A 102 6.41 -7.23 2.95
C ALA A 102 5.94 -8.69 3.09
N GLY A 103 6.52 -9.45 4.02
CA GLY A 103 6.14 -10.83 4.32
C GLY A 103 4.82 -10.99 5.08
N SER A 104 4.19 -9.90 5.52
CA SER A 104 2.88 -9.94 6.20
C SER A 104 1.71 -10.15 5.23
N TRP A 105 1.93 -9.95 3.93
CA TRP A 105 0.93 -10.16 2.90
C TRP A 105 0.84 -11.63 2.49
N PRO A 106 -0.37 -12.17 2.26
CA PRO A 106 -0.53 -13.53 1.73
C PRO A 106 0.20 -13.70 0.39
N LEU A 107 0.81 -14.87 0.19
CA LEU A 107 1.51 -15.22 -1.07
C LEU A 107 0.62 -15.01 -2.30
N THR A 108 -0.67 -15.29 -2.17
CA THR A 108 -1.68 -15.12 -3.23
C THR A 108 -1.82 -13.66 -3.65
N GLU A 109 -1.78 -12.70 -2.74
CA GLU A 109 -1.86 -11.28 -3.08
C GLU A 109 -0.59 -10.80 -3.81
N LEU A 110 0.57 -11.33 -3.40
CA LEU A 110 1.86 -10.97 -3.99
C LEU A 110 1.99 -11.54 -5.41
N LEU A 111 1.72 -12.83 -5.59
CA LEU A 111 2.05 -13.58 -6.81
C LEU A 111 0.86 -13.92 -7.70
N ALA A 112 -0.33 -14.16 -7.15
CA ALA A 112 -1.42 -14.68 -7.96
C ALA A 112 -1.93 -13.62 -8.93
N ARG A 113 -1.92 -14.00 -10.22
CA ARG A 113 -2.47 -13.21 -11.32
C ARG A 113 -3.30 -14.11 -12.20
N VAL A 114 -4.32 -13.53 -12.83
CA VAL A 114 -5.17 -14.26 -13.79
C VAL A 114 -4.37 -14.55 -15.06
N ARG A 115 -4.45 -15.79 -15.57
CA ARG A 115 -4.02 -16.30 -16.88
C ARG A 115 -2.72 -15.75 -17.49
N ASP A 116 -2.72 -14.49 -17.90
CA ASP A 116 -1.67 -13.77 -18.64
C ASP A 116 -0.86 -12.80 -17.76
N GLY A 117 -1.14 -12.74 -16.46
CA GLY A 117 -0.49 -11.80 -15.55
C GLY A 117 -1.17 -10.43 -15.47
N SER A 118 -2.22 -10.17 -16.28
CA SER A 118 -2.78 -8.82 -16.47
C SER A 118 -3.47 -8.24 -15.25
N ARG A 119 -4.09 -9.09 -14.42
CA ARG A 119 -4.91 -8.64 -13.29
C ARG A 119 -4.79 -9.56 -12.07
N ARG A 120 -5.07 -8.98 -10.90
CA ARG A 120 -5.26 -9.73 -9.65
C ARG A 120 -6.61 -10.45 -9.66
N PHE A 121 -6.74 -11.48 -8.84
CA PHE A 121 -8.03 -12.07 -8.53
C PHE A 121 -8.87 -11.12 -7.68
N PRO A 122 -10.22 -11.20 -7.71
CA PRO A 122 -11.07 -10.41 -6.82
C PRO A 122 -10.73 -10.66 -5.35
N ALA A 123 -10.63 -9.59 -4.55
CA ALA A 123 -10.17 -9.67 -3.15
C ALA A 123 -11.04 -10.56 -2.22
N HIS A 124 -12.31 -10.77 -2.57
CA HIS A 124 -13.24 -11.61 -1.80
C HIS A 124 -13.24 -13.08 -2.26
N HIS A 125 -12.50 -13.42 -3.29
CA HIS A 125 -12.39 -14.80 -3.77
C HIS A 125 -11.22 -15.50 -3.11
N GLU A 126 -11.46 -16.71 -2.63
CA GLU A 126 -10.39 -17.58 -2.17
C GLU A 126 -9.53 -18.01 -3.37
N THR A 127 -8.30 -17.52 -3.43
CA THR A 127 -7.35 -17.84 -4.50
C THR A 127 -6.42 -18.95 -4.03
N ARG A 128 -6.25 -19.99 -4.86
CA ARG A 128 -5.44 -21.16 -4.54
C ARG A 128 -4.45 -21.45 -5.66
N ALA A 129 -3.29 -22.01 -5.30
CA ALA A 129 -2.35 -22.54 -6.28
C ALA A 129 -2.96 -23.75 -6.98
N VAL A 130 -2.76 -23.86 -8.30
CA VAL A 130 -3.20 -25.02 -9.08
C VAL A 130 -2.17 -26.11 -8.90
N VAL A 131 -2.57 -27.21 -8.26
CA VAL A 131 -1.80 -28.47 -8.23
C VAL A 131 -2.22 -29.39 -9.36
N ILE A 132 -3.52 -29.39 -9.67
CA ILE A 132 -4.14 -30.14 -10.78
C ILE A 132 -5.04 -29.17 -11.54
N PRO A 133 -4.89 -29.01 -12.86
CA PRO A 133 -5.68 -28.05 -13.61
C PRO A 133 -7.18 -28.29 -13.48
N PRO A 134 -7.97 -27.23 -13.30
CA PRO A 134 -9.41 -27.37 -13.12
C PRO A 134 -10.08 -27.89 -14.40
N ARG A 135 -11.14 -28.70 -14.25
CA ARG A 135 -11.82 -29.37 -15.38
C ARG A 135 -12.23 -28.42 -16.51
N TRP A 136 -12.65 -27.20 -16.18
CA TRP A 136 -13.03 -26.22 -17.21
C TRP A 136 -11.85 -25.86 -18.13
N TRP A 137 -10.61 -25.86 -17.63
CA TRP A 137 -9.43 -25.52 -18.43
C TRP A 137 -9.16 -26.61 -19.45
N TRP A 138 -9.22 -27.88 -19.04
CA TRP A 138 -9.13 -29.01 -19.96
C TRP A 138 -10.15 -28.90 -21.09
N HIS A 139 -11.42 -28.66 -20.75
CA HIS A 139 -12.50 -28.67 -21.73
C HIS A 139 -12.58 -27.42 -22.62
N ARG A 140 -12.20 -26.24 -22.11
CA ARG A 140 -12.39 -24.97 -22.83
C ARG A 140 -11.11 -24.41 -23.45
N GLU A 141 -9.96 -24.75 -22.87
CA GLU A 141 -8.70 -24.07 -23.20
C GLU A 141 -7.66 -25.05 -23.76
N PHE A 142 -7.31 -26.10 -23.00
CA PHE A 142 -6.30 -27.07 -23.44
C PHE A 142 -6.67 -27.74 -24.77
N LEU A 143 -7.86 -28.33 -24.84
CA LEU A 143 -8.33 -29.01 -26.06
C LEU A 143 -8.55 -28.05 -27.24
N ALA A 144 -8.75 -26.76 -26.97
CA ALA A 144 -8.91 -25.72 -27.98
C ALA A 144 -7.57 -25.06 -28.38
N GLY A 145 -6.45 -25.46 -27.77
CA GLY A 145 -5.13 -24.84 -27.98
C GLY A 145 -5.06 -23.39 -27.51
N GLN A 146 -5.87 -23.00 -26.51
CA GLN A 146 -6.00 -21.62 -26.04
C GLN A 146 -5.29 -21.42 -24.69
N GLY A 147 -4.25 -20.59 -24.66
CA GLY A 147 -3.64 -20.10 -23.42
C GLY A 147 -2.75 -21.08 -22.65
N PRO A 148 -1.93 -20.56 -21.72
CA PRO A 148 -1.09 -21.39 -20.86
C PRO A 148 -1.92 -22.09 -19.77
N GLU A 149 -1.33 -23.12 -19.17
CA GLU A 149 -1.87 -23.74 -17.96
C GLU A 149 -1.93 -22.73 -16.81
N PRO A 150 -3.06 -22.64 -16.07
CA PRO A 150 -3.19 -21.69 -14.99
C PRO A 150 -2.35 -22.14 -13.79
N GLN A 151 -1.54 -21.25 -13.24
CA GLN A 151 -0.81 -21.48 -11.98
C GLN A 151 -1.66 -21.19 -10.73
N TRP A 152 -2.70 -20.38 -10.88
CA TRP A 152 -3.59 -19.94 -9.81
C TRP A 152 -5.03 -20.01 -10.26
N TYR A 153 -5.94 -20.34 -9.35
CA TYR A 153 -7.38 -20.31 -9.62
C TYR A 153 -8.18 -19.89 -8.40
N ALA A 154 -9.33 -19.28 -8.65
CA ALA A 154 -10.34 -19.01 -7.64
C ALA A 154 -11.55 -19.92 -7.91
N PRO A 155 -11.85 -20.91 -7.05
CA PRO A 155 -13.06 -21.71 -7.19
C PRO A 155 -14.28 -20.79 -7.16
N ARG A 156 -15.25 -21.03 -8.03
CA ARG A 156 -16.57 -20.42 -7.80
C ARG A 156 -17.18 -21.07 -6.56
N PRO A 157 -17.82 -20.30 -5.66
CA PRO A 157 -18.66 -20.90 -4.64
C PRO A 157 -19.65 -21.83 -5.34
N THR A 158 -19.66 -23.10 -4.94
CA THR A 158 -20.72 -24.00 -5.41
C THR A 158 -21.98 -23.52 -4.70
N PRO A 159 -23.08 -23.16 -5.40
CA PRO A 159 -24.31 -22.84 -4.71
C PRO A 159 -24.66 -24.01 -3.80
N GLU A 160 -24.97 -23.73 -2.53
CA GLU A 160 -25.42 -24.76 -1.60
C GLU A 160 -26.54 -25.54 -2.28
N ARG A 161 -26.28 -26.84 -2.51
CA ARG A 161 -27.28 -27.75 -3.02
C ARG A 161 -28.33 -27.82 -1.91
N GLY A 162 -29.46 -27.13 -2.08
CA GLY A 162 -30.59 -27.27 -1.19
C GLY A 162 -30.92 -28.75 -0.98
N PRO A 163 -31.55 -29.12 0.15
CA PRO A 163 -31.80 -30.52 0.48
C PRO A 163 -32.43 -31.21 -0.73
N SER A 164 -31.77 -32.29 -1.17
CA SER A 164 -32.32 -33.16 -2.20
C SER A 164 -33.71 -33.58 -1.74
N PRO A 165 -34.77 -33.48 -2.56
CA PRO A 165 -36.06 -34.05 -2.18
C PRO A 165 -35.82 -35.53 -1.91
N GLU A 166 -35.91 -35.91 -0.63
CA GLU A 166 -35.86 -37.29 -0.20
C GLU A 166 -36.94 -38.05 -0.97
N GLU A 167 -36.48 -39.13 -1.58
CA GLU A 167 -37.27 -40.16 -2.25
C GLU A 167 -38.47 -40.50 -1.36
N HIS A 168 -39.67 -40.05 -1.75
CA HIS A 168 -40.90 -40.72 -1.33
C HIS A 168 -40.97 -42.02 -2.14
N GLU A 169 -40.18 -43.00 -1.72
CA GLU A 169 -40.49 -44.39 -2.01
C GLU A 169 -41.76 -44.77 -1.25
N ASP A 170 -42.66 -45.39 -2.00
CA ASP A 170 -43.92 -45.99 -1.59
C ASP A 170 -43.82 -46.72 -0.24
N ASP A 171 -44.78 -46.47 0.65
CA ASP A 171 -45.29 -47.55 1.48
C ASP A 171 -46.73 -47.31 1.96
N ALA A 172 -47.48 -48.40 1.87
CA ALA A 172 -48.74 -48.74 2.56
C ALA A 172 -50.10 -48.29 1.97
N ALA A 173 -50.63 -49.23 1.16
CA ALA A 173 -51.93 -49.92 1.29
C ALA A 173 -53.16 -49.38 0.52
#